data_AF-A0A392RRZ0-F1
#
_entry.id   AF-A0A392RRZ0-F1
#
_cell.length_a   1.000
_cell.length_b   1.000
_cell.length_c   1.000
_cell.angle_alpha   90.00
_cell.angle_beta   90.00
_cell.angle_gamma   90.00
#
_symmetry.space_group_name_H-M   'P 1'
#
loop_
_entity.id
_entity.type
_entity.pdbx_description
1 polymer ?
#
loop_
_entity_poly.entity_id
_entity_poly.type
_entity_poly.pdbx_seq_one_letter_code
_entity_poly.pdbx_strand_id
1 'polypeptide(L)'
;DIPEEMFTDISSSEDWEIRIPGSSRRICSAWGWGTIPMYEIAFQQLGYRIPFTDLETAVFGHLRVSPSQLHPNSLAFLRAFEVTAGYLEIMPTLKMFFHAFGLQRSCPKGETARGKAPKGVEA
;
A
#
# COMPACT_ATOMS: atom_id res chain seq x y z
N ASP A 1 10.43 24.44 16.62
CA ASP A 1 11.09 24.12 15.34
C ASP A 1 12.13 23.05 15.57
N ILE A 2 12.01 21.92 14.86
CA ILE A 2 12.99 20.84 14.90
C ILE A 2 13.99 21.10 13.77
N PRO A 3 15.31 21.12 14.01
CA PRO A 3 16.30 21.44 12.98
C PRO A 3 16.24 20.48 11.78
N GLU A 4 16.40 21.01 10.57
CA GLU A 4 16.48 20.23 9.32
C GLU A 4 17.68 19.26 9.28
N GLU A 5 18.60 19.34 10.24
CA GLU A 5 19.76 18.46 10.38
C GLU A 5 19.46 17.15 11.14
N MET A 6 18.22 16.93 11.59
CA MET A 6 17.84 15.72 12.35
C MET A 6 17.39 14.55 11.45
N PHE A 7 17.66 14.60 10.14
CA PHE A 7 17.53 13.44 9.27
C PHE A 7 18.84 12.69 9.29
N THR A 8 18.94 11.69 10.16
CA THR A 8 20.01 10.71 10.08
C THR A 8 19.74 9.82 8.86
N ASP A 9 20.52 10.01 7.81
CA ASP A 9 20.66 9.04 6.73
C ASP A 9 21.23 7.75 7.33
N ILE A 10 20.36 6.76 7.55
CA ILE A 10 20.76 5.42 7.98
C ILE A 10 20.48 4.49 6.80
N SER A 11 21.41 4.42 5.84
CA SER A 11 21.71 3.21 5.03
C SER A 11 22.55 3.55 3.79
N SER A 12 23.44 2.63 3.42
CA SER A 12 24.45 2.72 2.36
C SER A 12 24.02 1.99 1.08
N SER A 13 22.92 2.41 0.46
CA SER A 13 22.47 1.87 -0.83
C SER A 13 22.11 3.02 -1.76
N GLU A 14 22.58 2.99 -3.01
CA GLU A 14 22.34 4.05 -3.99
C GLU A 14 20.85 4.15 -4.41
N ASP A 15 20.06 3.09 -4.19
CA ASP A 15 18.70 2.95 -4.73
C ASP A 15 17.58 3.32 -3.76
N TRP A 16 17.85 3.43 -2.45
CA TRP A 16 16.83 3.76 -1.45
C TRP A 16 17.42 4.40 -0.19
N GLU A 17 16.60 5.19 0.51
CA GLU A 17 16.96 5.87 1.75
C GLU A 17 15.78 5.80 2.75
N ILE A 18 16.09 5.76 4.06
CA ILE A 18 15.06 5.87 5.11
C ILE A 18 14.83 7.35 5.39
N ARG A 19 13.60 7.82 5.15
CA ARG A 19 13.18 9.19 5.44
C ARG A 19 12.10 9.19 6.51
N ILE A 20 12.34 9.89 7.62
CA ILE A 20 11.30 10.16 8.63
C ILE A 20 10.55 11.44 8.21
N PRO A 21 9.27 11.37 7.78
CA PRO A 21 8.55 12.57 7.40
C PRO A 21 8.32 13.48 8.61
N GLY A 22 8.53 14.79 8.43
CA GLY A 22 8.11 15.80 9.40
C GLY A 22 6.60 15.74 9.68
N SER A 23 6.15 16.37 10.77
CA SER A 23 4.76 16.29 11.25
C SER A 23 3.69 16.70 10.24
N SER A 24 4.02 17.57 9.28
CA SER A 24 3.15 18.01 8.19
C SER A 24 3.17 17.10 6.96
N ARG A 25 4.20 16.26 6.81
CA ARG A 25 4.35 15.34 5.68
C ARG A 25 3.60 14.03 5.94
N ARG A 26 3.12 13.45 4.85
CA ARG A 26 2.44 12.15 4.81
C ARG A 26 3.12 11.29 3.77
N ILE A 27 2.89 9.98 3.84
CA ILE A 27 3.41 9.05 2.84
C ILE A 27 2.91 9.36 1.42
N CYS A 28 1.74 10.00 1.29
CA CYS A 28 1.18 10.45 0.01
C CYS A 28 1.59 11.87 -0.40
N SER A 29 2.46 12.56 0.36
CA SER A 29 2.98 13.87 -0.02
C SER A 29 3.85 13.78 -1.28
N ALA A 30 4.04 14.90 -1.98
CA ALA A 30 5.04 14.98 -3.04
C ALA A 30 6.45 14.92 -2.45
N TRP A 31 7.25 13.99 -2.92
CA TRP A 31 8.67 13.89 -2.62
C TRP A 31 9.47 14.36 -3.82
N GLY A 32 10.61 15.01 -3.56
CA GLY A 32 11.45 15.56 -4.63
C GLY A 32 12.09 14.47 -5.47
N TRP A 33 12.60 14.88 -6.65
CA TRP A 33 13.62 14.14 -7.39
C TRP A 33 13.14 12.78 -7.94
N GLY A 34 11.84 12.66 -8.21
CA GLY A 34 11.25 11.43 -8.75
C GLY A 34 11.20 10.27 -7.76
N THR A 35 11.42 10.53 -6.46
CA THR A 35 11.35 9.51 -5.42
C THR A 35 9.89 9.13 -5.14
N ILE A 36 9.65 7.83 -4.95
CA ILE A 36 8.36 7.30 -4.52
C ILE A 36 8.53 6.81 -3.08
N PRO A 37 7.92 7.47 -2.08
CA PRO A 37 8.01 7.02 -0.70
C PRO A 37 7.37 5.65 -0.58
N MET A 38 7.88 4.79 0.29
CA MET A 38 7.28 3.48 0.50
C MET A 38 7.48 3.01 1.95
N TYR A 39 6.58 2.17 2.45
CA TYR A 39 6.75 1.60 3.78
C TYR A 39 7.92 0.61 3.79
N GLU A 40 8.86 0.81 4.71
CA GLU A 40 9.99 -0.09 4.94
C GLU A 40 9.55 -1.56 5.10
N ILE A 41 8.44 -1.78 5.81
CA ILE A 41 7.83 -3.10 6.04
C ILE A 41 7.50 -3.86 4.74
N ALA A 42 7.19 -3.15 3.65
CA ALA A 42 6.83 -3.78 2.40
C ALA A 42 8.01 -4.58 1.82
N PHE A 43 9.22 -4.05 1.91
CA PHE A 43 10.41 -4.73 1.41
C PHE A 43 11.00 -5.69 2.44
N GLN A 44 11.12 -5.26 3.70
CA GLN A 44 11.82 -6.04 4.72
C GLN A 44 11.01 -7.26 5.20
N GLN A 45 9.69 -7.10 5.40
CA GLN A 45 8.87 -8.13 6.03
C GLN A 45 7.89 -8.78 5.05
N LEU A 46 7.26 -7.99 4.19
CA LEU A 46 6.32 -8.53 3.20
C LEU A 46 7.03 -9.09 1.96
N GLY A 47 8.31 -8.76 1.75
CA GLY A 47 9.11 -9.34 0.67
C GLY A 47 8.71 -8.86 -0.73
N TYR A 48 8.12 -7.66 -0.84
CA TYR A 48 7.96 -6.99 -2.13
C TYR A 48 9.34 -6.77 -2.77
N ARG A 49 9.38 -6.78 -4.10
CA ARG A 49 10.57 -6.48 -4.90
C ARG A 49 10.20 -5.54 -6.02
N ILE A 50 11.19 -4.79 -6.51
CA ILE A 50 11.07 -3.97 -7.71
C ILE A 50 11.80 -4.66 -8.87
N PRO A 51 11.26 -4.62 -10.11
CA PRO A 51 9.92 -4.13 -10.45
C PRO A 51 8.82 -4.97 -9.78
N PHE A 52 7.67 -4.35 -9.49
CA PHE A 52 6.49 -5.04 -8.96
C PHE A 52 5.99 -6.09 -9.95
N THR A 53 5.27 -7.10 -9.46
CA THR A 53 4.70 -8.13 -10.33
C THR A 53 3.55 -7.57 -11.19
N ASP A 54 3.15 -8.32 -12.22
CA ASP A 54 2.02 -7.95 -13.07
C ASP A 54 0.72 -7.82 -12.26
N LEU A 55 0.53 -8.71 -11.27
CA LEU A 55 -0.64 -8.64 -10.40
C LEU A 55 -0.60 -7.41 -9.50
N GLU A 56 0.52 -7.15 -8.84
CA GLU A 56 0.69 -6.00 -7.96
C GLU A 56 0.44 -4.70 -8.73
N THR A 57 1.06 -4.57 -9.91
CA THR A 57 0.88 -3.43 -10.82
C THR A 57 -0.57 -3.29 -11.27
N ALA A 58 -1.23 -4.40 -11.63
CA ALA A 58 -2.64 -4.40 -12.00
C ALA A 58 -3.56 -3.96 -10.85
N VAL A 59 -3.28 -4.37 -9.61
CA VAL A 59 -4.04 -3.96 -8.42
C VAL A 59 -3.87 -2.47 -8.16
N PHE A 60 -2.62 -1.95 -8.16
CA PHE A 60 -2.37 -0.52 -7.99
C PHE A 60 -3.05 0.30 -9.09
N GLY A 61 -2.95 -0.15 -10.34
CA GLY A 61 -3.61 0.49 -11.49
C GLY A 61 -5.14 0.48 -11.40
N HIS A 62 -5.73 -0.65 -10.98
CA HIS A 62 -7.18 -0.77 -10.79
C HIS A 62 -7.70 0.18 -9.70
N LEU A 63 -6.95 0.30 -8.61
CA LEU A 63 -7.28 1.19 -7.50
C LEU A 63 -6.96 2.67 -7.80
N ARG A 64 -6.15 2.95 -8.82
CA ARG A 64 -5.61 4.28 -9.16
C ARG A 64 -4.85 4.92 -7.99
N VAL A 65 -4.02 4.12 -7.33
CA VAL A 65 -3.21 4.54 -6.18
C VAL A 65 -1.74 4.21 -6.40
N SER A 66 -0.84 4.97 -5.78
CA SER A 66 0.55 4.55 -5.65
C SER A 66 0.65 3.38 -4.65
N PRO A 67 1.69 2.52 -4.74
CA PRO A 67 1.89 1.43 -3.77
C PRO A 67 1.86 1.91 -2.31
N SER A 68 2.41 3.10 -2.08
CA SER A 68 2.52 3.74 -0.77
C SER A 68 1.25 4.35 -0.21
N GLN A 69 0.23 4.54 -1.04
CA GLN A 69 -1.11 4.93 -0.58
C GLN A 69 -1.91 3.75 -0.04
N LEU A 70 -1.48 2.51 -0.33
CA LEU A 70 -2.10 1.33 0.22
C LEU A 70 -1.58 1.07 1.64
N HIS A 71 -2.49 0.87 2.59
CA HIS A 71 -2.10 0.59 3.98
C HIS A 71 -1.25 -0.70 4.05
N PRO A 72 -0.24 -0.79 4.94
CA PRO A 72 0.61 -2.00 5.07
C PRO A 72 -0.17 -3.30 5.18
N ASN A 73 -1.30 -3.29 5.89
CA ASN A 73 -2.19 -4.46 5.98
C ASN A 73 -2.74 -4.91 4.62
N SER A 74 -3.16 -3.96 3.78
CA SER A 74 -3.68 -4.26 2.45
C SER A 74 -2.56 -4.75 1.51
N LEU A 75 -1.33 -4.24 1.67
CA LEU A 75 -0.16 -4.79 0.98
C LEU A 75 0.14 -6.22 1.42
N ALA A 76 -0.03 -6.53 2.71
CA ALA A 76 0.14 -7.89 3.22
C ALA A 76 -0.88 -8.85 2.60
N PHE A 77 -2.14 -8.44 2.43
CA PHE A 77 -3.14 -9.26 1.76
C PHE A 77 -2.82 -9.51 0.29
N LEU A 78 -2.41 -8.49 -0.44
CA LEU A 78 -1.97 -8.64 -1.84
C LEU A 78 -0.83 -9.64 -1.95
N ARG A 79 0.17 -9.52 -1.08
CA ARG A 79 1.30 -10.45 -1.07
C ARG A 79 0.89 -11.87 -0.69
N ALA A 80 0.12 -12.03 0.37
CA ALA A 80 -0.33 -13.34 0.83
C ALA A 80 -1.16 -14.06 -0.25
N PHE A 81 -2.01 -13.31 -0.96
CA PHE A 81 -2.77 -13.84 -2.09
C PHE A 81 -1.86 -14.35 -3.20
N GLU A 82 -0.87 -13.57 -3.62
CA GLU A 82 0.05 -13.95 -4.68
C GLU A 82 0.90 -15.18 -4.29
N VAL A 83 1.45 -15.21 -3.07
CA VAL A 83 2.22 -16.35 -2.56
C VAL A 83 1.35 -17.61 -2.48
N THR A 84 0.10 -17.47 -2.03
CA THR A 84 -0.84 -18.59 -1.93
C THR A 84 -1.22 -19.12 -3.32
N ALA A 85 -1.46 -18.22 -4.28
CA ALA A 85 -1.74 -18.59 -5.66
C ALA A 85 -0.56 -19.35 -6.28
N GLY A 86 0.67 -18.88 -6.05
CA GLY A 86 1.89 -19.57 -6.47
C GLY A 86 2.02 -20.97 -5.84
N TYR A 87 1.74 -21.10 -4.54
CA TYR A 87 1.75 -22.40 -3.85
C TYR A 87 0.70 -23.38 -4.40
N LEU A 88 -0.49 -22.87 -4.76
CA LEU A 88 -1.58 -23.66 -5.34
C LEU A 88 -1.42 -23.89 -6.85
N GLU A 89 -0.35 -23.40 -7.47
CA GLU A 89 -0.10 -23.45 -8.92
C GLU A 89 -1.24 -22.86 -9.76
N ILE A 90 -1.93 -21.84 -9.23
CA ILE A 90 -2.98 -21.11 -9.94
C ILE A 90 -2.47 -19.74 -10.36
N MET A 91 -2.89 -19.28 -11.55
CA MET A 91 -2.56 -17.93 -12.00
C MET A 91 -3.33 -16.91 -11.15
N PRO A 92 -2.66 -16.05 -10.37
CA PRO A 92 -3.35 -15.01 -9.63
C PRO A 92 -3.91 -13.98 -10.61
N THR A 93 -5.17 -13.58 -10.43
CA THR A 93 -5.80 -12.56 -11.28
C THR A 93 -6.39 -11.44 -10.45
N LEU A 94 -6.46 -10.26 -11.05
CA LEU A 94 -7.10 -9.07 -10.48
C LEU A 94 -8.52 -9.37 -9.99
N LYS A 95 -9.30 -10.10 -10.81
CA LYS A 95 -10.69 -10.44 -10.50
C LYS A 95 -10.78 -11.37 -9.29
N MET A 96 -9.87 -12.34 -9.16
CA MET A 96 -9.84 -13.25 -8.01
C MET A 96 -9.43 -12.52 -6.74
N PHE A 97 -8.43 -11.64 -6.82
CA PHE A 97 -8.01 -10.83 -5.67
C PHE A 97 -9.18 -10.02 -5.11
N PHE A 98 -9.92 -9.29 -5.96
CA PHE A 98 -11.08 -8.49 -5.52
C PHE A 98 -12.34 -9.31 -5.23
N HIS A 99 -12.35 -10.60 -5.57
CA HIS A 99 -13.37 -11.52 -5.10
C HIS A 99 -13.12 -11.92 -3.63
N ALA A 100 -11.85 -12.14 -3.27
CA ALA A 100 -11.45 -12.55 -1.92
C ALA A 100 -11.31 -11.36 -0.95
N PHE A 101 -10.79 -10.22 -1.41
CA PHE A 101 -10.46 -9.08 -0.58
C PHE A 101 -11.23 -7.83 -1.02
N GLY A 102 -11.98 -7.25 -0.09
CA GLY A 102 -12.60 -5.94 -0.25
C GLY A 102 -11.69 -4.82 0.22
N LEU A 103 -11.66 -3.71 -0.51
CA LEU A 103 -10.96 -2.50 -0.05
C LEU A 103 -11.94 -1.59 0.69
N GLN A 104 -11.65 -1.33 1.96
CA GLN A 104 -12.33 -0.28 2.71
C GLN A 104 -11.53 1.02 2.60
N ARG A 105 -12.15 2.07 2.05
CA ARG A 105 -11.57 3.41 2.10
C ARG A 105 -11.72 3.93 3.53
N SER A 106 -10.61 4.33 4.15
CA SER A 106 -10.68 5.14 5.36
C SER A 106 -11.24 6.50 4.96
N CYS A 107 -12.40 6.85 5.50
CA CYS A 107 -12.91 8.22 5.35
C CYS A 107 -11.97 9.17 6.11
N PRO A 108 -11.65 10.34 5.54
CA PRO A 108 -11.01 11.40 6.30
C PRO A 108 -11.82 11.66 7.57
N LYS A 109 -11.12 11.90 8.68
CA LYS A 109 -11.72 12.11 9.99
C LYS A 109 -12.71 13.30 9.90
N GLY A 110 -14.02 12.99 9.84
CA GLY A 110 -15.09 13.96 9.60
C GLY A 110 -16.15 13.54 8.59
N GLU A 111 -15.87 12.56 7.72
CA GLU A 111 -16.87 12.01 6.79
C GLU A 111 -17.33 10.62 7.26
N THR A 112 -18.64 10.41 7.35
CA THR A 112 -19.20 9.09 7.65
C THR A 112 -18.98 8.15 6.47
N ALA A 113 -18.39 6.98 6.73
CA ALA A 113 -18.26 5.94 5.73
C ALA A 113 -19.65 5.57 5.21
N ARG A 114 -19.92 5.83 3.94
CA ARG A 114 -21.14 5.34 3.27
C ARG A 114 -21.00 3.83 3.05
N GLY A 115 -21.22 3.06 4.10
CA GLY A 115 -21.56 1.65 3.97
C GLY A 115 -22.92 1.53 3.30
N LYS A 116 -23.07 0.61 2.33
CA LYS A 116 -24.40 0.19 1.89
C LYS A 116 -25.11 -0.39 3.11
N ALA A 117 -26.22 0.23 3.51
CA ALA A 117 -27.10 -0.33 4.53
C ALA A 117 -27.53 -1.75 4.11
N PRO A 118 -27.56 -2.74 5.01
CA PRO A 118 -28.22 -3.99 4.72
C PRO A 118 -29.69 -3.67 4.42
N LYS A 119 -30.19 -4.15 3.27
CA LYS A 119 -31.63 -4.11 2.97
C LYS A 119 -32.32 -4.88 4.09
N GLY A 120 -33.12 -4.17 4.89
CA GLY A 120 -34.01 -4.80 5.86
C GLY A 120 -34.92 -5.77 5.14
N VAL A 121 -34.98 -7.00 5.65
CA VAL A 121 -36.09 -7.90 5.39
C VAL A 121 -37.20 -7.44 6.33
N GLU A 122 -38.25 -6.89 5.76
CA GLU A 122 -39.49 -6.57 6.45
C GLU A 122 -40.24 -7.88 6.72
N ALA A 123 -40.68 -8.07 7.95
CA ALA A 123 -41.63 -9.09 8.39
C ALA A 123 -42.72 -8.41 9.22
#